data_AF-A0A329QMK1-F1
#
_entry.id   AF-A0A329QMK1-F1
#
_cell.length_a   1.000
_cell.length_b   1.000
_cell.length_c   1.000
_cell.angle_alpha   90.00
_cell.angle_beta   90.00
_cell.angle_gamma   90.00
#
_symmetry.space_group_name_H-M   'P 1'
#
loop_
_entity.id
_entity.type
_entity.pdbx_description
1 polymer ?
#
loop_
_entity_poly.entity_id
_entity_poly.type
_entity_poly.pdbx_seq_one_letter_code
_entity_poly.pdbx_strand_id
1 'polypeptide(L)'
;MNNKNFVENETKEVEANAHETLTTPDVSSPNDNKMEYDVKYSYLKNIPKLVRKNNTLVTLLFTFMLVIVSVVQSITYIRQAAIASNANKLSQYEYRFEFYKKLESIQETTAIIKLEPQQDLDESSNLNFKILSLLRESKLLFNKDVSRSINVILTEHMEFLWMLNNEGMSHNEYEKKMHILNEEYGNFLNSDSFKVYLDINRIE
;
A
#
# COMPACT_ATOMS: atom_id res chain seq x y z
N MET A 1 7.66 9.30 -33.29
CA MET A 1 6.29 8.73 -33.21
C MET A 1 6.14 8.16 -31.80
N ASN A 2 5.65 8.96 -30.83
CA ASN A 2 4.24 9.11 -30.38
C ASN A 2 3.56 7.75 -30.12
N ASN A 3 2.91 7.45 -28.99
CA ASN A 3 2.34 8.31 -27.95
C ASN A 3 2.17 7.50 -26.64
N LYS A 4 2.36 8.16 -25.48
CA LYS A 4 1.94 7.70 -24.16
C LYS A 4 0.43 7.91 -24.02
N ASN A 5 -0.31 6.90 -23.56
CA ASN A 5 -1.68 7.10 -23.05
C ASN A 5 -1.65 7.03 -21.53
N PHE A 6 -1.60 8.22 -20.92
CA PHE A 6 -1.95 8.47 -19.53
C PHE A 6 -3.48 8.67 -19.54
N VAL A 7 -4.23 7.81 -18.85
CA VAL A 7 -5.68 8.00 -18.71
C VAL A 7 -5.90 8.78 -17.41
N GLU A 8 -6.05 10.07 -17.58
CA GLU A 8 -6.44 11.06 -16.58
C GLU A 8 -7.99 11.12 -16.58
N ASN A 9 -8.62 10.72 -15.49
CA ASN A 9 -10.07 10.89 -15.31
C ASN A 9 -10.33 12.27 -14.71
N GLU A 10 -10.31 13.29 -15.56
CA GLU A 10 -10.84 14.62 -15.24
C GLU A 10 -12.36 14.65 -15.48
N THR A 11 -13.09 14.91 -14.41
CA THR A 11 -14.52 15.22 -14.41
C THR A 11 -14.72 16.58 -15.06
N LYS A 12 -15.44 16.60 -16.19
CA LYS A 12 -15.73 17.79 -17.00
C LYS A 12 -16.49 18.87 -16.22
N GLU A 13 -15.87 20.04 -16.07
CA GLU A 13 -16.59 21.31 -15.92
C GLU A 13 -17.11 21.76 -17.30
N VAL A 14 -18.41 22.05 -17.38
CA VAL A 14 -19.02 22.65 -18.57
C VAL A 14 -19.28 24.11 -18.25
N GLU A 15 -18.43 24.99 -18.78
CA GLU A 15 -18.72 26.41 -18.91
C GLU A 15 -19.85 26.59 -19.94
N ALA A 16 -21.01 27.06 -19.48
CA ALA A 16 -22.06 27.55 -20.36
C ALA A 16 -22.05 29.09 -20.34
N ASN A 17 -21.69 29.65 -21.49
CA ASN A 17 -21.69 31.08 -21.81
C ASN A 17 -23.00 31.77 -21.40
N ALA A 18 -22.91 32.73 -20.49
CA ALA A 18 -24.00 33.64 -20.15
C ALA A 18 -24.06 34.79 -21.16
N HIS A 19 -24.73 34.59 -22.30
CA HIS A 19 -25.10 35.69 -23.17
C HIS A 19 -26.38 35.42 -23.96
N GLU A 20 -27.53 35.39 -23.27
CA GLU A 20 -28.82 35.59 -23.94
C GLU A 20 -29.72 36.51 -23.10
N THR A 21 -29.89 37.70 -23.67
CA THR A 21 -30.84 38.77 -23.40
C THR A 21 -32.27 38.27 -23.19
N LEU A 22 -32.87 38.59 -22.04
CA LEU A 22 -34.32 38.52 -21.82
C LEU A 22 -34.90 39.93 -21.89
N THR A 23 -35.40 40.30 -23.07
CA THR A 23 -36.25 41.48 -23.30
C THR A 23 -37.62 41.26 -22.67
N THR A 24 -38.05 42.20 -21.81
CA THR A 24 -39.41 42.30 -21.26
C THR A 24 -40.43 42.65 -22.34
N PRO A 25 -41.69 42.13 -22.30
CA PRO A 25 -42.74 42.60 -23.19
C PRO A 25 -43.28 43.95 -22.70
N ASP A 26 -43.42 44.87 -23.66
CA ASP A 26 -44.06 46.17 -23.47
C ASP A 26 -45.58 45.98 -23.54
N VAL A 27 -46.28 46.25 -22.43
CA VAL A 27 -47.76 46.23 -22.37
C VAL A 27 -48.23 47.62 -21.97
N SER A 28 -48.86 48.30 -22.92
CA SER A 28 -49.45 49.63 -22.80
C SER A 28 -50.50 49.71 -21.68
N SER A 29 -50.33 50.72 -20.83
CA SER A 29 -51.20 51.08 -19.71
C SER A 29 -52.60 51.56 -20.16
N PRO A 30 -53.69 51.01 -19.58
CA PRO A 30 -54.94 51.74 -19.45
C PRO A 30 -54.86 52.68 -18.26
N ASN A 31 -55.22 53.92 -18.52
CA ASN A 31 -55.32 55.02 -17.59
C ASN A 31 -56.52 54.77 -16.66
N ASP A 32 -56.28 54.43 -15.38
CA ASP A 32 -57.34 54.42 -14.36
C ASP A 32 -56.84 55.16 -13.10
N ASN A 33 -57.21 56.44 -13.05
CA ASN A 33 -57.29 57.19 -11.81
C ASN A 33 -58.27 56.47 -10.88
N LYS A 34 -57.80 55.93 -9.74
CA LYS A 34 -58.44 56.13 -8.43
C LYS A 34 -57.75 55.37 -7.29
N MET A 35 -57.55 56.13 -6.22
CA MET A 35 -57.43 55.73 -4.81
C MET A 35 -56.21 54.88 -4.43
N GLU A 36 -55.17 55.63 -4.08
CA GLU A 36 -54.21 55.29 -3.05
C GLU A 36 -54.96 54.93 -1.75
N TYR A 37 -55.21 53.65 -1.53
CA TYR A 37 -55.49 53.13 -0.20
C TYR A 37 -54.15 52.84 0.46
N ASP A 38 -53.69 53.79 1.24
CA ASP A 38 -52.53 53.68 2.10
C ASP A 38 -52.87 52.74 3.27
N VAL A 39 -52.93 51.44 3.00
CA VAL A 39 -53.07 50.43 4.06
C VAL A 39 -51.69 50.24 4.68
N LYS A 40 -51.48 50.95 5.79
CA LYS A 40 -50.27 50.99 6.60
C LYS A 40 -49.99 49.65 7.27
N TYR A 41 -49.58 48.63 6.50
CA TYR A 41 -49.00 47.40 7.04
C TYR A 41 -47.51 47.61 7.34
N SER A 42 -47.22 48.45 8.33
CA SER A 42 -45.84 48.72 8.79
C SER A 42 -45.09 47.46 9.22
N TYR A 43 -45.81 46.41 9.61
CA TYR A 43 -45.24 45.12 10.00
C TYR A 43 -44.73 44.28 8.82
N LEU A 44 -45.31 44.41 7.62
CA LEU A 44 -44.89 43.65 6.43
C LEU A 44 -43.56 44.14 5.85
N LYS A 45 -43.23 45.43 6.01
CA LYS A 45 -41.98 46.05 5.50
C LYS A 45 -40.72 45.47 6.16
N ASN A 46 -40.86 44.93 7.37
CA ASN A 46 -39.75 44.33 8.12
C ASN A 46 -39.57 42.83 7.82
N ILE A 47 -40.56 42.14 7.25
CA ILE A 47 -40.50 40.71 6.92
C ILE A 47 -39.32 40.37 5.99
N PRO A 48 -39.07 41.06 4.87
CA PRO A 48 -37.94 40.71 4.01
C PRO A 48 -36.57 40.95 4.67
N LYS A 49 -36.46 41.93 5.58
CA LYS A 49 -35.25 42.14 6.40
C LYS A 49 -35.07 41.04 7.45
N LEU A 50 -36.17 40.60 8.08
CA LEU A 50 -36.18 39.51 9.04
C LEU A 50 -35.79 38.17 8.39
N VAL A 51 -36.35 37.88 7.21
CA VAL A 51 -36.03 36.70 6.40
C VAL A 51 -34.56 36.70 5.98
N ARG A 52 -34.03 37.84 5.50
CA ARG A 52 -32.59 37.96 5.18
C ARG A 52 -31.70 37.70 6.39
N LYS A 53 -32.01 38.30 7.55
CA LYS A 53 -31.24 38.11 8.78
C LYS A 53 -31.26 36.66 9.25
N ASN A 54 -32.42 36.00 9.20
CA ASN A 54 -32.55 34.59 9.54
C ASN A 54 -31.78 33.70 8.55
N ASN A 55 -31.85 33.99 7.26
CA ASN A 55 -31.11 33.23 6.25
C ASN A 55 -29.59 33.38 6.44
N THR A 56 -29.09 34.59 6.72
CA THR A 56 -27.67 34.81 7.07
C THR A 56 -27.25 34.01 8.31
N LEU A 57 -28.09 33.98 9.34
CA LEU A 57 -27.82 33.20 10.55
C LEU A 57 -27.75 31.70 10.25
N VAL A 58 -28.71 31.19 9.46
CA VAL A 58 -28.76 29.78 9.03
C VAL A 58 -27.55 29.43 8.17
N THR A 59 -27.18 30.25 7.19
CA THR A 59 -25.98 30.04 6.36
C THR A 59 -24.71 30.01 7.21
N LEU A 60 -24.56 30.94 8.17
CA LEU A 60 -23.41 30.96 9.07
C LEU A 60 -23.30 29.66 9.90
N LEU A 61 -24.44 29.15 10.36
CA LEU A 61 -24.54 27.89 11.11
C LEU A 61 -24.12 26.70 10.24
N PHE A 62 -24.57 26.64 8.98
CA PHE A 62 -24.15 25.62 8.03
C PHE A 62 -22.66 25.72 7.70
N THR A 63 -22.11 26.92 7.46
CA THR A 63 -20.67 27.10 7.23
C THR A 63 -19.85 26.65 8.43
N PHE A 64 -20.29 26.97 9.65
CA PHE A 64 -19.62 26.50 10.87
C PHE A 64 -19.68 24.97 11.01
N MET A 65 -20.82 24.35 10.71
CA MET A 65 -20.95 22.89 10.70
C MET A 65 -20.04 22.24 9.66
N LEU A 66 -19.88 22.83 8.47
CA LEU A 66 -18.95 22.34 7.46
C LEU A 66 -17.51 22.34 7.98
N VAL A 67 -17.08 23.40 8.66
CA VAL A 67 -15.74 23.45 9.28
C VAL A 67 -15.55 22.32 10.30
N ILE A 68 -16.55 22.08 11.16
CA ILE A 68 -16.50 20.97 12.12
C ILE A 68 -16.38 19.62 11.42
N VAL A 69 -17.21 19.38 10.39
CA VAL A 69 -17.16 18.13 9.61
C VAL A 69 -15.79 17.95 8.97
N SER A 70 -15.20 19.00 8.40
CA SER A 70 -13.84 18.94 7.83
C SER A 70 -12.77 18.59 8.87
N VAL A 71 -12.88 19.10 10.10
CA VAL A 71 -11.95 18.74 11.19
C VAL A 71 -12.11 17.27 11.58
N VAL A 72 -13.35 16.79 11.75
CA VAL A 72 -13.63 15.39 12.10
C VAL A 72 -13.15 14.43 10.99
N GLN A 73 -13.39 14.79 9.73
CA GLN A 73 -12.88 14.05 8.57
C GLN A 73 -11.35 13.99 8.59
N SER A 74 -10.68 15.12 8.84
CA SER A 74 -9.21 15.17 8.91
C SER A 74 -8.64 14.23 9.98
N ILE A 75 -9.23 14.23 11.18
CA ILE A 75 -8.85 13.30 12.26
C ILE A 75 -9.07 11.84 11.83
N THR A 76 -10.17 11.57 11.13
CA THR A 76 -10.52 10.24 10.64
C THR A 76 -9.52 9.76 9.59
N TYR A 77 -9.16 10.62 8.63
CA TYR A 77 -8.15 10.30 7.61
C TYR A 77 -6.78 10.02 8.22
N ILE A 78 -6.35 10.80 9.22
CA ILE A 78 -5.09 10.55 9.93
C ILE A 78 -5.12 9.17 10.61
N ARG A 79 -6.22 8.81 11.26
CA ARG A 79 -6.38 7.48 11.89
C ARG A 79 -6.36 6.35 10.85
N GLN A 80 -7.06 6.52 9.72
CA GLN A 80 -7.06 5.52 8.66
C GLN A 80 -5.66 5.35 8.05
N ALA A 81 -4.92 6.43 7.84
CA ALA A 81 -3.54 6.39 7.36
C ALA A 81 -2.62 5.64 8.35
N ALA A 82 -2.78 5.87 9.66
CA ALA A 82 -2.02 5.14 10.68
C ALA A 82 -2.35 3.64 10.70
N ILE A 83 -3.63 3.27 10.57
CA ILE A 83 -4.05 1.86 10.47
C ILE A 83 -3.46 1.21 9.22
N ALA A 84 -3.54 1.88 8.07
CA ALA A 84 -2.99 1.36 6.82
C ALA A 84 -1.47 1.19 6.88
N SER A 85 -0.75 2.15 7.48
CA SER A 85 0.70 2.05 7.71
C SER A 85 1.03 0.84 8.59
N ASN A 86 0.34 0.67 9.74
CA ASN A 86 0.57 -0.48 10.62
C ASN A 86 0.23 -1.82 9.96
N ALA A 87 -0.84 -1.88 9.16
CA ALA A 87 -1.19 -3.09 8.40
C ALA A 87 -0.11 -3.43 7.36
N ASN A 88 0.42 -2.42 6.65
CA ASN A 88 1.52 -2.60 5.71
C ASN A 88 2.80 -3.09 6.40
N LYS A 89 3.13 -2.54 7.57
CA LYS A 89 4.27 -3.00 8.39
C LYS A 89 4.11 -4.46 8.80
N LEU A 90 2.93 -4.85 9.26
CA LEU A 90 2.63 -6.23 9.64
C LEU A 90 2.75 -7.18 8.43
N SER A 91 2.19 -6.80 7.28
CA SER A 91 2.29 -7.61 6.06
C SER A 91 3.74 -7.77 5.59
N GLN A 92 4.55 -6.71 5.61
CA GLN A 92 5.97 -6.79 5.29
C GLN A 92 6.72 -7.72 6.27
N TYR A 93 6.41 -7.62 7.56
CA TYR A 93 6.98 -8.51 8.57
C TYR A 93 6.60 -9.97 8.30
N GLU A 94 5.33 -10.25 8.00
CA GLU A 94 4.86 -11.60 7.68
C GLU A 94 5.64 -12.19 6.50
N TYR A 95 5.82 -11.45 5.40
CA TYR A 95 6.60 -11.93 4.26
C TYR A 95 8.07 -12.20 4.61
N ARG A 96 8.71 -11.34 5.41
CA ARG A 96 10.10 -11.55 5.85
C ARG A 96 10.22 -12.74 6.80
N PHE A 97 9.21 -12.96 7.65
CA PHE A 97 9.18 -14.08 8.58
C PHE A 97 8.88 -15.41 7.86
N GLU A 98 8.05 -15.40 6.83
CA GLU A 98 7.88 -16.55 5.94
C GLU A 98 9.18 -16.92 5.21
N PHE A 99 9.93 -15.91 4.73
CA PHE A 99 11.26 -16.12 4.18
C PHE A 99 12.20 -16.79 5.20
N TYR A 100 12.22 -16.29 6.44
CA TYR A 100 12.98 -16.90 7.53
C TYR A 100 12.64 -18.37 7.73
N LYS A 101 11.35 -18.72 7.84
CA LYS A 101 10.92 -20.11 8.05
C LYS A 101 11.33 -21.04 6.91
N LYS A 102 11.21 -20.57 5.67
CA LYS A 102 11.66 -21.33 4.49
C LYS A 102 13.16 -21.59 4.54
N LEU A 103 13.93 -20.58 4.97
CA LEU A 103 15.38 -20.68 5.06
C LEU A 103 15.83 -21.58 6.22
N GLU A 104 15.20 -21.47 7.38
CA GLU A 104 15.39 -22.34 8.55
C GLU A 104 15.13 -23.81 8.18
N SER A 105 14.05 -24.10 7.45
CA SER A 105 13.77 -25.46 6.95
C SER A 105 14.86 -26.01 6.03
N ILE A 106 15.51 -25.16 5.22
CA ILE A 106 16.65 -25.57 4.41
C ILE A 106 17.87 -25.85 5.29
N GLN A 107 18.14 -24.99 6.28
CA GLN A 107 19.22 -25.22 7.23
C GLN A 107 19.03 -26.55 7.98
N GLU A 108 17.83 -26.84 8.48
CA GLU A 108 17.52 -28.10 9.14
C GLU A 108 17.84 -29.30 8.24
N THR A 109 17.56 -29.19 6.95
CA THR A 109 17.92 -30.22 5.97
C THR A 109 19.44 -30.38 5.87
N THR A 110 20.20 -29.28 5.88
CA THR A 110 21.67 -29.31 5.87
C THR A 110 22.30 -29.84 7.16
N ALA A 111 21.58 -29.80 8.28
CA ALA A 111 22.04 -30.33 9.55
C ALA A 111 21.97 -31.86 9.64
N ILE A 112 21.26 -32.51 8.71
CA ILE A 112 21.08 -33.97 8.69
C ILE A 112 22.00 -34.58 7.63
N ILE A 113 22.99 -35.36 8.07
CA ILE A 113 23.87 -36.12 7.17
C ILE A 113 23.19 -37.42 6.77
N LYS A 114 22.80 -37.55 5.50
CA LYS A 114 22.17 -38.77 4.98
C LYS A 114 23.20 -39.85 4.67
N LEU A 115 22.84 -41.11 4.90
CA LEU A 115 23.64 -42.28 4.53
C LEU A 115 23.70 -42.47 3.00
N GLU A 116 22.56 -42.30 2.32
CA GLU A 116 22.42 -42.49 0.87
C GLU A 116 21.81 -41.23 0.22
N PRO A 117 22.58 -40.12 0.13
CA PRO A 117 22.05 -38.81 -0.27
C PRO A 117 21.58 -38.74 -1.74
N GLN A 118 21.94 -39.71 -2.57
CA GLN A 118 21.62 -39.75 -4.01
C GLN A 118 20.29 -40.45 -4.35
N GLN A 119 19.69 -41.19 -3.40
CA GLN A 119 18.48 -41.97 -3.69
C GLN A 119 17.18 -41.13 -3.64
N ASP A 120 17.21 -39.93 -3.05
CA ASP A 120 16.04 -39.06 -2.87
C ASP A 120 15.94 -37.96 -3.95
N LEU A 121 15.83 -38.35 -5.22
CA LEU A 121 15.74 -37.43 -6.36
C LEU A 121 14.55 -36.46 -6.27
N ASP A 122 13.40 -36.91 -5.78
CA ASP A 122 12.19 -36.07 -5.64
C ASP A 122 12.35 -35.01 -4.54
N GLU A 123 13.02 -35.34 -3.43
CA GLU A 123 13.35 -34.37 -2.38
C GLU A 123 14.35 -33.34 -2.88
N SER A 124 15.31 -33.75 -3.72
CA SER A 124 16.27 -32.86 -4.36
C SER A 124 15.60 -31.85 -5.29
N SER A 125 14.60 -32.27 -6.08
CA SER A 125 13.83 -31.36 -6.95
C SER A 125 13.05 -30.31 -6.15
N ASN A 126 12.39 -30.72 -5.07
CA ASN A 126 11.66 -29.80 -4.18
C ASN A 126 12.62 -28.81 -3.50
N LEU A 127 13.78 -29.28 -3.03
CA LEU A 127 14.80 -28.44 -2.41
C LEU A 127 15.36 -27.40 -3.41
N ASN A 128 15.66 -27.82 -4.64
CA ASN A 128 16.08 -26.90 -5.71
C ASN A 128 15.03 -25.81 -5.97
N PHE A 129 13.74 -26.16 -6.03
CA PHE A 129 12.69 -25.18 -6.22
C PHE A 129 12.60 -24.19 -5.04
N LYS A 130 12.69 -24.68 -3.80
CA LYS A 130 12.72 -23.82 -2.61
C LYS A 130 13.88 -22.84 -2.63
N ILE A 131 15.09 -23.30 -2.97
CA ILE A 131 16.28 -22.45 -3.05
C ILE A 131 16.11 -21.39 -4.15
N LEU A 132 15.62 -21.76 -5.34
CA LEU A 132 15.33 -20.81 -6.41
C LEU A 132 14.27 -19.77 -6.03
N SER A 133 13.24 -20.16 -5.27
CA SER A 133 12.24 -19.23 -4.74
C SER A 133 12.89 -18.22 -3.81
N LEU A 134 13.72 -18.68 -2.87
CA LEU A 134 14.42 -17.82 -1.92
C LEU A 134 15.41 -16.86 -2.61
N LEU A 135 16.12 -17.31 -3.64
CA LEU A 135 17.00 -16.43 -4.45
C LEU A 135 16.24 -15.25 -5.08
N ARG A 136 14.96 -15.46 -5.44
CA ARG A 136 14.11 -14.41 -6.00
C ARG A 136 13.52 -13.52 -4.90
N GLU A 137 12.97 -14.15 -3.86
CA GLU A 137 12.35 -13.45 -2.72
C GLU A 137 13.37 -12.56 -1.99
N SER A 138 14.62 -13.00 -1.85
CA SER A 138 15.64 -12.23 -1.12
C SER A 138 15.88 -10.84 -1.73
N LYS A 139 15.83 -10.74 -3.07
CA LYS A 139 16.04 -9.48 -3.80
C LYS A 139 14.86 -8.51 -3.68
N LEU A 140 13.68 -9.03 -3.38
CA LEU A 140 12.45 -8.25 -3.21
C LEU A 140 12.28 -7.79 -1.76
N LEU A 141 12.66 -8.64 -0.80
CA LEU A 141 12.38 -8.42 0.62
C LEU A 141 13.49 -7.67 1.36
N PHE A 142 14.73 -7.72 0.86
CA PHE A 142 15.90 -7.19 1.56
C PHE A 142 16.71 -6.22 0.71
N ASN A 143 17.55 -5.42 1.36
CA ASN A 143 18.52 -4.59 0.66
C ASN A 143 19.56 -5.45 -0.09
N LYS A 144 20.35 -4.77 -0.93
CA LYS A 144 21.36 -5.42 -1.77
C LYS A 144 22.38 -6.21 -0.98
N ASP A 145 22.79 -5.74 0.20
CA ASP A 145 23.85 -6.38 0.99
C ASP A 145 23.35 -7.67 1.62
N VAL A 146 22.21 -7.64 2.33
CA VAL A 146 21.60 -8.84 2.93
C VAL A 146 21.19 -9.84 1.86
N SER A 147 20.58 -9.36 0.77
CA SER A 147 20.23 -10.22 -0.37
C SER A 147 21.47 -10.86 -1.00
N ARG A 148 22.56 -10.13 -1.15
CA ARG A 148 23.81 -10.68 -1.68
C ARG A 148 24.38 -11.75 -0.75
N SER A 149 24.43 -11.49 0.55
CA SER A 149 24.96 -12.45 1.52
C SER A 149 24.22 -13.78 1.48
N ILE A 150 22.89 -13.76 1.49
CA ILE A 150 22.13 -15.03 1.43
C ILE A 150 22.17 -15.69 0.05
N ASN A 151 22.22 -14.89 -1.02
CA ASN A 151 22.26 -15.44 -2.37
C ASN A 151 23.56 -16.20 -2.64
N VAL A 152 24.68 -15.81 -2.03
CA VAL A 152 25.94 -16.58 -2.13
C VAL A 152 25.73 -17.99 -1.58
N ILE A 153 25.25 -18.12 -0.34
CA ILE A 153 25.01 -19.41 0.32
C ILE A 153 24.01 -20.27 -0.46
N LEU A 154 22.91 -19.66 -0.92
CA LEU A 154 21.89 -20.35 -1.73
C LEU A 154 22.44 -20.81 -3.09
N THR A 155 23.29 -20.03 -3.74
CA THR A 155 23.94 -20.44 -5.00
C THR A 155 24.92 -21.57 -4.78
N GLU A 156 25.74 -21.51 -3.73
CA GLU A 156 26.66 -22.60 -3.37
C GLU A 156 25.90 -23.89 -3.04
N HIS A 157 24.74 -23.79 -2.38
CA HIS A 157 23.86 -24.93 -2.13
C HIS A 157 23.32 -25.53 -3.46
N MET A 158 22.89 -24.70 -4.41
CA MET A 158 22.45 -25.19 -5.73
C MET A 158 23.58 -25.92 -6.48
N GLU A 159 24.79 -25.37 -6.45
CA GLU A 159 25.97 -25.99 -7.07
C GLU A 159 26.30 -27.33 -6.42
N PHE A 160 26.22 -27.41 -5.08
CA PHE A 160 26.37 -28.66 -4.34
C PHE A 160 25.33 -29.71 -4.76
N LEU A 161 24.04 -29.33 -4.84
CA LEU A 161 22.98 -30.26 -5.26
C LEU A 161 23.19 -30.72 -6.71
N TRP A 162 23.66 -29.83 -7.58
CA TRP A 162 23.99 -30.17 -8.96
C TRP A 162 25.13 -31.19 -9.04
N MET A 163 26.23 -30.97 -8.29
CA MET A 163 27.36 -31.93 -8.23
C MET A 163 26.91 -33.27 -7.67
N LEU A 164 26.15 -33.26 -6.57
CA LEU A 164 25.65 -34.46 -5.92
C LEU A 164 24.81 -35.33 -6.86
N ASN A 165 23.94 -34.71 -7.66
CA ASN A 165 23.03 -35.42 -8.56
C ASN A 165 23.66 -35.87 -9.89
N ASN A 166 24.63 -35.11 -10.43
CA ASN A 166 25.14 -35.35 -11.79
C ASN A 166 26.54 -35.97 -11.82
N GLU A 167 27.43 -35.54 -10.92
CA GLU A 167 28.83 -35.99 -10.90
C GLU A 167 29.07 -37.06 -9.84
N GLY A 168 28.18 -37.13 -8.85
CA GLY A 168 28.35 -37.97 -7.67
C GLY A 168 29.39 -37.36 -6.71
N MET A 169 29.36 -37.80 -5.46
CA MET A 169 30.24 -37.25 -4.41
C MET A 169 30.58 -38.33 -3.41
N SER A 170 31.82 -38.33 -2.90
CA SER A 170 32.21 -39.23 -1.82
C SER A 170 31.49 -38.86 -0.52
N HIS A 171 31.22 -39.84 0.35
CA HIS A 171 30.51 -39.57 1.61
C HIS A 171 31.22 -38.53 2.50
N ASN A 172 32.56 -38.61 2.61
CA ASN A 172 33.35 -37.63 3.38
C ASN A 172 33.26 -36.21 2.80
N GLU A 173 33.23 -36.09 1.46
CA GLU A 173 33.09 -34.78 0.81
C GLU A 173 31.68 -34.21 0.99
N TYR A 174 30.65 -35.06 0.88
CA TYR A 174 29.27 -34.73 1.16
C TYR A 174 29.10 -34.21 2.60
N GLU A 175 29.59 -34.95 3.58
CA GLU A 175 29.52 -34.58 5.00
C GLU A 175 30.19 -33.22 5.23
N LYS A 176 31.39 -33.01 4.68
CA LYS A 176 32.11 -31.74 4.78
C LYS A 176 31.32 -30.58 4.16
N LYS A 177 30.75 -30.76 2.96
CA LYS A 177 29.96 -29.74 2.27
C LYS A 177 28.68 -29.39 3.03
N MET A 178 27.98 -30.39 3.56
CA MET A 178 26.78 -30.19 4.38
C MET A 178 27.09 -29.42 5.67
N HIS A 179 28.20 -29.74 6.34
CA HIS A 179 28.63 -28.97 7.51
C HIS A 179 28.91 -27.51 7.20
N ILE A 180 29.61 -27.22 6.08
CA ILE A 180 29.88 -25.85 5.64
C ILE A 180 28.56 -25.11 5.38
N LEU A 181 27.65 -25.71 4.61
CA LEU A 181 26.36 -25.09 4.30
C LEU A 181 25.53 -24.81 5.57
N ASN A 182 25.48 -25.77 6.51
CA ASN A 182 24.77 -25.58 7.77
C ASN A 182 25.38 -24.45 8.62
N GLU A 183 26.72 -24.36 8.67
CA GLU A 183 27.40 -23.28 9.37
C GLU A 183 27.13 -21.92 8.72
N GLU A 184 27.17 -21.83 7.39
CA GLU A 184 26.91 -20.58 6.66
C GLU A 184 25.47 -20.11 6.83
N TYR A 185 24.49 -21.01 6.70
CA TYR A 185 23.09 -20.68 6.98
C TYR A 185 22.91 -20.24 8.43
N GLY A 186 23.51 -20.96 9.38
CA GLY A 186 23.47 -20.61 10.80
C GLY A 186 24.07 -19.22 11.07
N ASN A 187 25.19 -18.90 10.44
CA ASN A 187 25.85 -17.60 10.56
C ASN A 187 25.00 -16.47 9.95
N PHE A 188 24.38 -16.70 8.80
CA PHE A 188 23.48 -15.73 8.20
C PHE A 188 22.25 -15.45 9.07
N LEU A 189 21.56 -16.51 9.50
CA LEU A 189 20.34 -16.41 10.33
C LEU A 189 20.62 -15.74 11.68
N ASN A 190 21.82 -15.94 12.22
CA ASN A 190 22.24 -15.30 13.46
C ASN A 190 22.87 -13.91 13.28
N SER A 191 23.10 -13.45 12.05
CA SER A 191 23.73 -12.16 11.78
C SER A 191 22.88 -10.99 12.27
N ASP A 192 23.54 -9.99 12.84
CA ASP A 192 22.88 -8.76 13.29
C ASP A 192 22.18 -8.05 12.12
N SER A 193 22.81 -8.07 10.94
CA SER A 193 22.23 -7.51 9.72
C SER A 193 20.89 -8.13 9.38
N PHE A 194 20.74 -9.44 9.48
CA PHE A 194 19.48 -10.12 9.13
C PHE A 194 18.43 -9.98 10.25
N LYS A 195 18.85 -10.07 11.52
CA LYS A 195 17.96 -9.86 12.69
C LYS A 195 17.28 -8.49 12.67
N VAL A 196 17.97 -7.45 12.19
CA VAL A 196 17.39 -6.11 12.01
C VAL A 196 16.21 -6.11 11.03
N TYR A 197 16.23 -6.95 9.99
CA TYR A 197 15.11 -7.04 9.03
C TYR A 197 13.91 -7.81 9.57
N LEU A 198 14.13 -8.66 10.58
CA LEU A 198 13.08 -9.36 11.31
C LEU A 198 12.48 -8.53 12.45
N ASP A 199 13.03 -7.36 12.78
CA ASP A 199 12.46 -6.47 13.79
C ASP A 199 11.32 -5.64 13.18
N ILE A 200 10.06 -5.99 13.51
CA ILE A 200 8.86 -5.28 13.05
C ILE A 200 8.89 -3.78 13.39
N ASN A 201 9.56 -3.39 14.49
CA ASN A 201 9.62 -1.99 14.92
C ASN A 201 10.49 -1.13 14.00
N ARG A 202 11.34 -1.75 13.19
CA ARG A 202 12.22 -1.08 12.21
C ARG A 202 11.64 -1.03 10.81
N ILE A 203 10.45 -1.59 10.60
CA ILE A 203 9.75 -1.50 9.32
C ILE A 203 9.01 -0.15 9.27
N GLU A 204 9.29 0.63 8.23
CA GLU A 204 8.66 1.94 7.96
C GLU A 204 7.40 1.80 7.08
#